data_AF-A0A2S5MUL9-F1
#
_entry.id   AF-A0A2S5MUL9-F1
#
_cell.length_a   1.000
_cell.length_b   1.000
_cell.length_c   1.000
_cell.angle_alpha   90.00
_cell.angle_beta   90.00
_cell.angle_gamma   90.00
#
_symmetry.space_group_name_H-M   'P 1'
#
loop_
_entity.id
_entity.type
_entity.pdbx_description
1 polymer ?
#
loop_
_entity_poly.entity_id
_entity_poly.type
_entity_poly.pdbx_seq_one_letter_code
_entity_poly.pdbx_strand_id
1 'polypeptide(L)'
;MTNQAIIELRTVGVQRAKRGADRANRQADLNAAFKPVVDEAGPTAERAARSEWDHPETDAKTQRRAYKARDPFLEMLRSQEIDGSQFQAAEQFERHYHGAEGHDVRVQDYAGEPCDRREFGRTVHATRLADARSTLSPDEFLALERLVRESSTLVQIGFGLSGYTNRQQAKAYGLAVVRGALQRLVDLWITERRRPPSRP
;
A
#
# COMPACT_ATOMS: atom_id res chain seq x y z
N MET A 1 56.66 54.99 16.51
CA MET A 1 55.18 54.97 16.55
C MET A 1 54.70 53.62 16.03
N THR A 2 54.69 52.57 16.87
CA THR A 2 54.50 51.19 16.35
C THR A 2 53.95 50.19 17.37
N ASN A 3 53.21 50.61 18.40
CA ASN A 3 52.67 49.67 19.40
C ASN A 3 51.15 49.73 19.63
N GLN A 4 50.42 50.71 19.10
CA GLN A 4 48.95 50.77 19.25
C GLN A 4 48.19 49.93 18.21
N ALA A 5 48.66 49.85 16.96
CA ALA A 5 47.94 49.12 15.90
C ALA A 5 47.91 47.59 16.09
N ILE A 6 48.88 47.00 16.82
CA ILE A 6 48.97 45.54 17.04
C ILE A 6 47.96 45.08 18.13
N ILE A 7 47.63 45.96 19.09
CA ILE A 7 46.72 45.63 20.19
C ILE A 7 45.26 45.62 19.73
N GLU A 8 44.88 46.54 18.83
CA GLU A 8 43.52 46.60 18.25
C GLU A 8 43.23 45.40 17.32
N LEU A 9 44.19 44.96 16.52
CA LEU A 9 44.01 43.79 15.65
C LEU A 9 43.83 42.48 16.44
N ARG A 10 44.50 42.34 17.60
CA ARG A 10 44.33 41.17 18.47
C ARG A 10 42.98 41.15 19.18
N THR A 11 42.46 42.30 19.60
CA THR A 11 41.15 42.38 20.29
C THR A 11 39.98 42.13 19.35
N VAL A 12 40.05 42.59 18.10
CA VAL A 12 39.03 42.31 17.08
C VAL A 12 39.01 40.83 16.67
N GLY A 13 40.18 40.19 16.55
CA GLY A 13 40.30 38.75 16.27
C GLY A 13 39.66 37.87 17.36
N VAL A 14 39.87 38.20 18.64
CA VAL A 14 39.31 37.45 19.78
C VAL A 14 37.79 37.61 19.87
N GLN A 15 37.25 38.79 19.56
CA GLN A 15 35.79 39.01 19.52
C GLN A 15 35.11 38.27 18.35
N ARG A 16 35.77 38.15 17.20
CA ARG A 16 35.27 37.35 16.06
C ARG A 16 35.28 35.85 16.36
N ALA A 17 36.32 35.36 17.03
CA ALA A 17 36.42 33.96 17.44
C ALA A 17 35.34 33.58 18.49
N LYS A 18 35.10 34.45 19.48
CA LYS A 18 34.01 34.25 20.47
C LYS A 18 32.62 34.22 19.80
N ARG A 19 32.33 35.16 18.88
CA ARG A 19 31.05 35.17 18.16
C ARG A 19 30.88 33.96 17.23
N GLY A 20 31.98 33.39 16.71
CA GLY A 20 31.96 32.14 15.95
C GLY A 20 31.63 30.93 16.82
N ALA A 21 32.26 30.81 17.98
CA ALA A 21 32.02 29.73 18.94
C ALA A 21 30.60 29.78 19.53
N ASP A 22 30.10 30.97 19.87
CA ASP A 22 28.74 31.14 20.39
C ASP A 22 27.66 30.82 19.33
N ARG A 23 27.97 31.04 18.05
CA ARG A 23 27.07 30.69 16.93
C ARG A 23 27.11 29.19 16.63
N ALA A 24 28.26 28.54 16.75
CA ALA A 24 28.41 27.10 16.62
C ALA A 24 27.70 26.35 17.76
N ASN A 25 27.82 26.82 19.00
CA ASN A 25 27.10 26.23 20.14
C ASN A 25 25.59 26.41 20.03
N ARG A 26 25.09 27.59 19.61
CA ARG A 26 23.64 27.76 19.37
C ARG A 26 23.12 26.89 18.23
N GLN A 27 23.92 26.64 17.19
CA GLN A 27 23.54 25.74 16.10
C GLN A 27 23.51 24.28 16.59
N ALA A 28 24.43 23.88 17.47
CA ALA A 28 24.44 22.56 18.11
C ALA A 28 23.23 22.38 19.05
N ASP A 29 22.89 23.41 19.83
CA ASP A 29 21.71 23.39 20.71
C ASP A 29 20.39 23.39 19.91
N LEU A 30 20.32 24.11 18.79
CA LEU A 30 19.18 24.07 17.86
C LEU A 30 19.05 22.69 17.20
N ASN A 31 20.15 22.04 16.84
CA ASN A 31 20.14 20.68 16.29
C ASN A 31 19.80 19.61 17.36
N ALA A 32 20.16 19.84 18.63
CA ALA A 32 19.80 18.95 19.74
C ALA A 32 18.33 19.11 20.19
N ALA A 33 17.76 20.31 20.05
CA ALA A 33 16.34 20.59 20.28
C ALA A 33 15.45 20.08 19.13
N PHE A 34 15.99 19.98 17.92
CA PHE A 34 15.38 19.25 16.80
C PHE A 34 15.72 17.76 16.90
N LYS A 35 15.34 17.10 18.00
CA LYS A 35 14.99 15.69 17.85
C LYS A 35 13.74 15.69 16.99
N PRO A 36 13.76 15.19 15.74
CA PRO A 36 12.50 14.88 15.11
C PRO A 36 11.79 13.98 16.11
N VAL A 37 10.61 14.41 16.57
CA VAL A 37 9.64 13.45 17.07
C VAL A 37 9.35 12.61 15.84
N VAL A 38 10.17 11.57 15.66
CA VAL A 38 9.83 10.47 14.81
C VAL A 38 8.64 9.90 15.57
N ASP A 39 7.45 10.36 15.21
CA ASP A 39 6.30 9.47 15.25
C ASP A 39 6.73 8.29 14.39
N GLU A 40 7.40 7.33 15.03
CA GLU A 40 7.60 5.99 14.52
C GLU A 40 6.20 5.38 14.46
N ALA A 41 5.40 5.84 13.50
CA ALA A 41 4.26 5.11 12.98
C ALA A 41 4.75 3.91 12.14
N GLY A 42 5.86 3.31 12.56
CA GLY A 42 6.42 2.08 12.01
C GLY A 42 6.05 0.92 12.93
N PRO A 43 5.79 -0.27 12.38
CA PRO A 43 5.62 -1.47 13.17
C PRO A 43 6.87 -1.70 14.04
N THR A 44 6.67 -2.11 15.29
CA THR A 44 7.76 -2.54 16.19
C THR A 44 8.63 -3.60 15.52
N ALA A 45 9.90 -3.74 15.93
CA ALA A 45 10.84 -4.70 15.33
C ALA A 45 10.29 -6.14 15.29
N GLU A 46 9.49 -6.54 16.28
CA GLU A 46 8.76 -7.82 16.31
C GLU A 46 7.69 -7.95 15.21
N ARG A 47 7.02 -6.86 14.83
CA ARG A 47 6.02 -6.83 13.75
C ARG A 47 6.67 -6.78 12.36
N ALA A 48 7.82 -6.11 12.22
CA ALA A 48 8.63 -6.16 10.99
C ALA A 48 9.21 -7.57 10.73
N ALA A 49 9.58 -8.29 11.79
CA ALA A 49 10.07 -9.67 11.69
C ALA A 49 8.99 -10.69 11.28
N ARG A 50 7.69 -10.36 11.37
CA ARG A 50 6.57 -11.22 10.96
C ARG A 50 6.31 -11.23 9.45
N SER A 51 7.09 -10.51 8.63
CA SER A 51 6.94 -10.46 7.16
C SER A 51 5.56 -9.99 6.67
N GLU A 52 4.86 -9.19 7.48
CA GLU A 52 3.51 -8.65 7.19
C GLU A 52 3.54 -7.34 6.36
N TRP A 53 4.72 -6.75 6.18
CA TRP A 53 4.91 -5.43 5.56
C TRP A 53 5.95 -5.51 4.45
N ASP A 54 5.74 -4.76 3.37
CA ASP A 54 6.75 -4.60 2.32
C ASP A 54 7.86 -3.65 2.79
N HIS A 55 8.97 -3.59 2.04
CA HIS A 55 10.08 -2.69 2.36
C HIS A 55 9.60 -1.23 2.53
N PRO A 56 10.19 -0.44 3.45
CA PRO A 56 9.75 0.93 3.66
C PRO A 56 9.97 1.77 2.40
N GLU A 57 8.88 2.22 1.78
CA GLU A 57 8.92 3.20 0.70
C GLU A 57 8.76 4.60 1.30
N THR A 58 9.54 5.54 0.79
CA THR A 58 9.41 6.95 1.19
C THR A 58 8.30 7.55 0.36
N ASP A 59 7.19 7.90 0.99
CA ASP A 59 6.09 8.61 0.33
C ASP A 59 6.63 9.95 -0.21
N ALA A 60 6.62 10.11 -1.53
CA ALA A 60 7.17 11.29 -2.20
C ALA A 60 6.48 12.59 -1.79
N LYS A 61 5.20 12.53 -1.38
CA LYS A 61 4.37 13.68 -1.03
C LYS A 61 4.58 14.14 0.41
N THR A 62 4.74 13.19 1.34
CA THR A 62 4.87 13.50 2.77
C THR A 62 6.29 13.36 3.30
N GLN A 63 7.22 12.82 2.51
CA GLN A 63 8.61 12.51 2.88
C GLN A 63 8.70 11.61 4.14
N ARG A 64 7.65 10.85 4.42
CA ARG A 64 7.59 9.91 5.55
C ARG A 64 7.91 8.51 5.06
N ARG A 65 8.62 7.73 5.90
CA ARG A 65 8.77 6.29 5.70
C ARG A 65 7.45 5.63 6.04
N ALA A 66 6.72 5.19 5.01
CA ALA A 66 5.49 4.45 5.18
C ALA A 66 5.76 2.98 4.86
N TYR A 67 5.30 2.10 5.72
CA TYR A 67 5.30 0.67 5.44
C TYR A 67 4.02 0.39 4.64
N LYS A 68 4.17 -0.06 3.40
CA LYS A 68 3.02 -0.50 2.61
C LYS A 68 2.59 -1.87 3.14
N ALA A 69 1.32 -2.02 3.49
CA ALA A 69 0.75 -3.33 3.78
C ALA A 69 0.98 -4.22 2.56
N ARG A 70 1.41 -5.47 2.77
CA ARG A 70 1.59 -6.40 1.64
C ARG A 70 0.26 -6.60 0.95
N ASP A 71 0.25 -6.33 -0.36
CA ASP A 71 -0.87 -6.66 -1.21
C ASP A 71 -0.89 -8.19 -1.41
N PRO A 72 -1.92 -8.90 -0.90
CA PRO A 72 -1.99 -10.35 -0.96
C PRO A 72 -2.08 -10.86 -2.40
N PHE A 73 -2.69 -10.10 -3.33
CA PHE A 73 -2.79 -10.49 -4.73
C PHE A 73 -1.46 -10.32 -5.45
N LEU A 74 -0.69 -9.28 -5.12
CA LEU A 74 0.65 -9.11 -5.67
C LEU A 74 1.60 -10.22 -5.20
N GLU A 75 1.49 -10.67 -3.94
CA GLU A 75 2.26 -11.82 -3.44
C GLU A 75 1.89 -13.12 -4.17
N MET A 76 0.60 -13.36 -4.41
CA MET A 76 0.12 -14.50 -5.19
C MET A 76 0.61 -14.46 -6.63
N LEU A 77 0.62 -13.29 -7.27
CA LEU A 77 1.15 -13.11 -8.63
C LEU A 77 2.65 -13.40 -8.67
N ARG A 78 3.43 -12.84 -7.74
CA ARG A 78 4.88 -13.08 -7.64
C ARG A 78 5.20 -14.56 -7.39
N SER A 79 4.35 -15.25 -6.63
CA SER A 79 4.47 -16.67 -6.33
C SER A 79 3.89 -17.58 -7.42
N GLN A 80 3.40 -17.02 -8.54
CA GLN A 80 2.74 -17.74 -9.63
C GLN A 80 1.52 -18.57 -9.18
N GLU A 81 0.90 -18.19 -8.07
CA GLU A 81 -0.33 -18.82 -7.56
C GLU A 81 -1.57 -18.36 -8.33
N ILE A 82 -1.51 -17.16 -8.91
CA ILE A 82 -2.49 -16.60 -9.85
C ILE A 82 -1.79 -16.08 -11.11
N ASP A 83 -2.51 -16.00 -12.23
CA ASP A 83 -1.98 -15.40 -13.47
C ASP A 83 -2.28 -13.90 -13.58
N GLY A 84 -1.76 -13.25 -14.62
CA GLY A 84 -1.93 -11.82 -14.84
C GLY A 84 -3.38 -11.38 -15.08
N SER A 85 -4.22 -12.24 -15.67
CA SER A 85 -5.64 -11.93 -15.85
C SER A 85 -6.41 -12.01 -14.53
N GLN A 86 -6.09 -13.01 -13.71
CA GLN A 86 -6.64 -13.17 -12.37
C GLN A 86 -6.20 -12.02 -11.46
N PHE A 87 -4.94 -11.57 -11.56
CA PHE A 87 -4.46 -10.39 -10.85
C PHE A 87 -5.21 -9.12 -11.29
N GLN A 88 -5.39 -8.90 -12.60
CA GLN A 88 -6.19 -7.77 -13.10
C GLN A 88 -7.65 -7.83 -12.58
N ALA A 89 -8.25 -9.03 -12.49
CA ALA A 89 -9.59 -9.18 -11.92
C ALA A 89 -9.61 -8.87 -10.41
N ALA A 90 -8.55 -9.24 -9.68
CA ALA A 90 -8.40 -8.93 -8.27
C ALA A 90 -8.30 -7.41 -8.02
N GLU A 91 -7.48 -6.70 -8.80
CA GLU A 91 -7.37 -5.23 -8.72
C GLU A 91 -8.72 -4.55 -9.02
N GLN A 92 -9.49 -5.07 -9.98
CA GLN A 92 -10.84 -4.56 -10.25
C GLN A 92 -11.80 -4.85 -9.08
N PHE A 93 -11.73 -6.02 -8.47
CA PHE A 93 -12.53 -6.37 -7.31
C PHE A 93 -12.24 -5.43 -6.14
N GLU A 94 -10.97 -5.25 -5.77
CA GLU A 94 -10.52 -4.34 -4.71
C GLU A 94 -10.99 -2.91 -4.96
N ARG A 95 -10.81 -2.41 -6.20
CA ARG A 95 -11.29 -1.09 -6.60
C ARG A 95 -12.80 -0.94 -6.49
N HIS A 96 -13.58 -1.96 -6.87
CA HIS A 96 -15.04 -1.94 -6.73
C HIS A 96 -15.48 -2.06 -5.26
N TYR A 97 -14.79 -2.86 -4.47
CA TYR A 97 -15.04 -3.01 -3.04
C TYR A 97 -14.84 -1.66 -2.31
N HIS A 98 -13.66 -1.06 -2.40
CA HIS A 98 -13.38 0.23 -1.76
C HIS A 98 -14.19 1.40 -2.33
N GLY A 99 -14.43 1.41 -3.65
CA GLY A 99 -15.29 2.42 -4.28
C GLY A 99 -16.75 2.34 -3.81
N ALA A 100 -17.26 1.14 -3.50
CA ALA A 100 -18.61 0.95 -2.96
C ALA A 100 -18.71 1.40 -1.48
N GLU A 101 -17.62 1.27 -0.71
CA GLU A 101 -17.50 1.82 0.65
C GLU A 101 -17.35 3.35 0.67
N GLY A 102 -17.07 3.98 -0.47
CA GLY A 102 -16.98 5.43 -0.63
C GLY A 102 -15.55 5.97 -0.59
N HIS A 103 -14.54 5.11 -0.69
CA HIS A 103 -13.15 5.53 -0.84
C HIS A 103 -12.90 6.12 -2.25
N ASP A 104 -11.98 7.09 -2.32
CA ASP A 104 -11.51 7.59 -3.61
C ASP A 104 -10.50 6.60 -4.22
N VAL A 105 -10.96 5.87 -5.22
CA VAL A 105 -10.19 4.83 -5.91
C VAL A 105 -9.65 5.28 -7.27
N ARG A 106 -9.54 6.59 -7.50
CA ARG A 106 -9.03 7.20 -8.76
C ARG A 106 -7.51 7.08 -8.92
N VAL A 107 -6.80 6.62 -7.89
CA VAL A 107 -5.33 6.53 -7.88
C VAL A 107 -4.92 5.10 -8.23
N GLN A 108 -4.78 4.82 -9.53
CA GLN A 108 -4.00 3.66 -9.99
C GLN A 108 -2.85 4.19 -10.85
N ASP A 109 -1.62 3.97 -10.40
CA ASP A 109 -0.34 4.39 -11.02
C ASP A 109 0.00 3.64 -12.33
N TYR A 110 -0.99 3.10 -13.06
CA TYR A 110 -0.76 2.49 -14.37
C TYR A 110 -0.86 3.55 -15.47
N ALA A 111 0.31 4.09 -15.82
CA ALA A 111 0.52 4.88 -17.02
C ALA A 111 0.10 4.09 -18.26
N GLY A 112 -1.04 4.42 -18.88
CA GLY A 112 -1.32 3.93 -20.23
C GLY A 112 -2.75 3.98 -20.74
N GLU A 113 -3.77 3.81 -19.89
CA GLU A 113 -5.15 3.92 -20.36
C GLU A 113 -5.77 5.27 -19.99
N PRO A 114 -6.40 5.99 -20.93
CA PRO A 114 -7.25 7.11 -20.59
C PRO A 114 -8.43 6.55 -19.81
N CYS A 115 -8.31 6.54 -18.48
CA CYS A 115 -9.45 6.36 -17.60
C CYS A 115 -10.38 7.54 -17.89
N ASP A 116 -11.46 7.25 -18.63
CA ASP A 116 -12.48 8.20 -18.99
C ASP A 116 -12.89 8.91 -17.69
N ARG A 117 -12.65 10.22 -17.61
CA ARG A 117 -12.75 11.05 -16.38
C ARG A 117 -14.18 11.15 -15.82
N ARG A 118 -15.08 10.26 -16.22
CA ARG A 118 -16.40 10.07 -15.66
C ARG A 118 -16.31 9.09 -14.52
N GLU A 119 -15.89 9.64 -13.39
CA GLU A 119 -16.35 9.31 -12.04
C GLU A 119 -17.42 8.20 -12.02
N PHE A 120 -17.00 6.95 -11.89
CA PHE A 120 -17.94 5.91 -11.53
C PHE A 120 -18.36 6.21 -10.09
N GLY A 121 -19.54 6.81 -9.93
CA GLY A 121 -20.08 7.09 -8.60
C GLY A 121 -20.16 5.80 -7.78
N ARG A 122 -20.20 5.93 -6.45
CA ARG A 122 -20.36 4.82 -5.50
C ARG A 122 -21.36 3.75 -5.97
N THR A 123 -22.47 4.19 -6.59
CA THR A 123 -23.50 3.34 -7.19
C THR A 123 -22.95 2.36 -8.22
N VAL A 124 -22.06 2.78 -9.11
CA VAL A 124 -21.50 1.89 -10.14
C VAL A 124 -20.59 0.84 -9.52
N HIS A 125 -19.75 1.22 -8.56
CA HIS A 125 -18.93 0.27 -7.82
C HIS A 125 -19.80 -0.73 -7.05
N ALA A 126 -20.89 -0.25 -6.42
CA ALA A 126 -21.85 -1.11 -5.75
C ALA A 126 -22.59 -2.05 -6.70
N THR A 127 -22.98 -1.61 -7.90
CA THR A 127 -23.58 -2.48 -8.94
C THR A 127 -22.60 -3.56 -9.38
N ARG A 128 -21.35 -3.21 -9.68
CA ARG A 128 -20.33 -4.19 -10.07
C ARG A 128 -20.05 -5.20 -8.96
N LEU A 129 -20.05 -4.75 -7.71
CA LEU A 129 -19.89 -5.64 -6.56
C LEU A 129 -21.11 -6.55 -6.36
N ALA A 130 -22.32 -6.05 -6.64
CA ALA A 130 -23.55 -6.86 -6.64
C ALA A 130 -23.53 -7.93 -7.74
N ASP A 131 -23.07 -7.58 -8.95
CA ASP A 131 -22.88 -8.54 -10.05
C ASP A 131 -21.90 -9.65 -9.65
N ALA A 132 -20.74 -9.27 -9.08
CA ALA A 132 -19.78 -10.23 -8.52
C ALA A 132 -20.40 -11.12 -7.45
N ARG A 133 -21.18 -10.55 -6.52
CA ARG A 133 -21.86 -11.32 -5.47
C ARG A 133 -22.89 -12.29 -6.00
N SER A 134 -23.50 -12.01 -7.15
CA SER A 134 -24.44 -12.91 -7.82
C SER A 134 -23.75 -14.02 -8.62
N THR A 135 -22.51 -13.79 -9.06
CA THR A 135 -21.72 -14.74 -9.87
C THR A 135 -20.88 -15.67 -9.01
N LEU A 136 -20.38 -15.19 -7.87
CA LEU A 136 -19.57 -15.95 -6.93
C LEU A 136 -20.42 -16.74 -5.94
N SER A 137 -19.89 -17.86 -5.46
CA SER A 137 -20.47 -18.50 -4.28
C SER A 137 -20.30 -17.61 -3.03
N PRO A 138 -21.12 -17.79 -1.98
CA PRO A 138 -20.97 -17.03 -0.74
C PRO A 138 -19.55 -17.14 -0.14
N ASP A 139 -18.95 -18.32 -0.18
CA ASP A 139 -17.61 -18.59 0.35
C ASP A 139 -16.51 -17.91 -0.48
N GLU A 140 -16.68 -17.88 -1.79
CA GLU A 140 -15.75 -17.21 -2.71
C GLU A 140 -15.78 -15.70 -2.55
N PHE A 141 -16.98 -15.13 -2.46
CA PHE A 141 -17.12 -13.70 -2.20
C PHE A 141 -16.53 -13.34 -0.83
N LEU A 142 -16.82 -14.13 0.21
CA LEU A 142 -16.27 -13.93 1.54
C LEU A 142 -14.75 -14.06 1.58
N ALA A 143 -14.18 -15.00 0.82
CA ALA A 143 -12.73 -15.16 0.71
C ALA A 143 -12.08 -13.89 0.13
N LEU A 144 -12.61 -13.36 -0.98
CA LEU A 144 -12.10 -12.13 -1.58
C LEU A 144 -12.30 -10.91 -0.67
N GLU A 145 -13.45 -10.79 -0.02
CA GLU A 145 -13.71 -9.74 0.98
C GLU A 145 -12.69 -9.79 2.12
N ARG A 146 -12.38 -10.97 2.67
CA ARG A 146 -11.38 -11.13 3.73
C ARG A 146 -9.96 -10.80 3.27
N LEU A 147 -9.60 -11.09 2.01
CA LEU A 147 -8.32 -10.68 1.44
C LEU A 147 -8.21 -9.16 1.39
N VAL A 148 -9.24 -8.48 0.88
CA VAL A 148 -9.23 -7.03 0.67
C VAL A 148 -9.38 -6.26 1.99
N ARG A 149 -10.39 -6.59 2.79
CA ARG A 149 -10.76 -5.83 3.99
C ARG A 149 -9.88 -6.12 5.19
N GLU A 150 -9.52 -7.38 5.39
CA GLU A 150 -8.83 -7.85 6.60
C GLU A 150 -7.36 -8.22 6.35
N SER A 151 -6.90 -8.13 5.10
CA SER A 151 -5.56 -8.61 4.70
C SER A 151 -5.31 -10.06 5.14
N SER A 152 -6.35 -10.90 5.12
CA SER A 152 -6.25 -12.29 5.52
C SER A 152 -5.27 -13.05 4.63
N THR A 153 -4.60 -14.05 5.20
CA THR A 153 -3.77 -14.99 4.43
C THR A 153 -4.61 -16.13 3.86
N LEU A 154 -4.13 -16.79 2.80
CA LEU A 154 -4.76 -18.00 2.23
C LEU A 154 -4.98 -19.10 3.28
N VAL A 155 -4.09 -19.20 4.27
CA VAL A 155 -4.21 -20.15 5.38
C VAL A 155 -5.41 -19.81 6.27
N GLN A 156 -5.58 -18.54 6.63
CA GLN A 156 -6.71 -18.09 7.47
C GLN A 156 -8.04 -18.28 6.74
N ILE A 157 -8.09 -17.99 5.44
CA ILE A 157 -9.26 -18.27 4.60
C ILE A 157 -9.56 -19.76 4.59
N GLY A 158 -8.54 -20.58 4.33
CA GLY A 158 -8.66 -22.03 4.32
C GLY A 158 -9.25 -22.58 5.61
N PHE A 159 -8.68 -22.19 6.75
CA PHE A 159 -9.18 -22.61 8.06
C PHE A 159 -10.63 -22.15 8.31
N GLY A 160 -10.93 -20.90 7.96
CA GLY A 160 -12.25 -20.33 8.19
C GLY A 160 -13.38 -20.95 7.35
N LEU A 161 -13.06 -21.55 6.20
CA LEU A 161 -14.06 -22.09 5.27
C LEU A 161 -14.15 -23.63 5.27
N SER A 162 -13.02 -24.33 5.42
CA SER A 162 -12.97 -25.80 5.25
C SER A 162 -12.98 -26.60 6.55
N GLY A 163 -12.64 -25.98 7.68
CA GLY A 163 -12.46 -26.67 8.96
C GLY A 163 -11.25 -27.61 9.01
N TYR A 164 -10.33 -27.57 8.04
CA TYR A 164 -9.10 -28.36 8.10
C TYR A 164 -8.29 -28.01 9.35
N THR A 165 -7.52 -28.97 9.88
CA THR A 165 -6.60 -28.72 11.01
C THR A 165 -5.16 -28.55 10.56
N ASN A 166 -4.85 -28.99 9.32
CA ASN A 166 -3.53 -28.91 8.74
C ASN A 166 -3.35 -27.62 7.91
N ARG A 167 -2.28 -26.87 8.22
CA ARG A 167 -1.91 -25.62 7.54
C ARG A 167 -1.73 -25.77 6.03
N GLN A 168 -1.12 -26.85 5.56
CA GLN A 168 -0.89 -27.05 4.11
C GLN A 168 -2.20 -27.28 3.37
N GLN A 169 -3.09 -28.11 3.93
CA GLN A 169 -4.42 -28.36 3.37
C GLN A 169 -5.28 -27.11 3.38
N ALA A 170 -5.26 -26.36 4.48
CA ALA A 170 -5.93 -25.07 4.58
C ALA A 170 -5.42 -24.08 3.52
N LYS A 171 -4.09 -23.91 3.37
CA LYS A 171 -3.54 -23.04 2.32
C LYS A 171 -4.01 -23.45 0.92
N ALA A 172 -3.90 -24.74 0.59
CA ALA A 172 -4.29 -25.25 -0.72
C ALA A 172 -5.78 -25.02 -1.01
N TYR A 173 -6.64 -25.24 -0.01
CA TYR A 173 -8.06 -24.97 -0.12
C TYR A 173 -8.36 -23.48 -0.31
N GLY A 174 -7.77 -22.62 0.54
CA GLY A 174 -7.93 -21.17 0.41
C GLY A 174 -7.49 -20.66 -0.96
N LEU A 175 -6.36 -21.17 -1.47
CA LEU A 175 -5.89 -20.86 -2.81
C LEU A 175 -6.88 -21.31 -3.89
N ALA A 176 -7.41 -22.53 -3.79
CA ALA A 176 -8.37 -23.06 -4.76
C ALA A 176 -9.65 -22.21 -4.83
N VAL A 177 -10.18 -21.80 -3.67
CA VAL A 177 -11.36 -20.92 -3.57
C VAL A 177 -11.06 -19.56 -4.23
N VAL A 178 -9.94 -18.93 -3.88
CA VAL A 178 -9.55 -17.62 -4.43
C VAL A 178 -9.33 -17.69 -5.94
N ARG A 179 -8.60 -18.69 -6.44
CA ARG A 179 -8.39 -18.88 -7.89
C ARG A 179 -9.71 -19.09 -8.63
N GLY A 180 -10.60 -19.92 -8.09
CA GLY A 180 -11.92 -20.12 -8.67
C GLY A 180 -12.72 -18.82 -8.71
N ALA A 181 -12.70 -18.04 -7.63
CA ALA A 181 -13.39 -16.75 -7.56
C ALA A 181 -12.85 -15.78 -8.61
N LEU A 182 -11.53 -15.60 -8.67
CA LEU A 182 -10.88 -14.71 -9.63
C LEU A 182 -11.13 -15.15 -11.07
N GLN A 183 -11.14 -16.46 -11.37
CA GLN A 183 -11.44 -16.94 -12.71
C GLN A 183 -12.85 -16.53 -13.18
N ARG A 184 -13.87 -16.65 -12.33
CA ARG A 184 -15.22 -16.18 -12.66
C ARG A 184 -15.30 -14.67 -12.84
N LEU A 185 -14.51 -13.91 -12.07
CA LEU A 185 -14.41 -12.46 -12.25
C LEU A 185 -13.68 -12.06 -13.54
N VAL A 186 -12.69 -12.85 -13.98
CA VAL A 186 -12.06 -12.69 -15.30
C VAL A 186 -13.13 -12.82 -16.38
N ASP A 187 -13.96 -13.87 -16.31
CA ASP A 187 -15.02 -14.08 -17.29
C ASP A 187 -16.04 -12.94 -17.28
N LEU A 188 -16.44 -12.49 -16.08
CA LEU A 188 -17.41 -11.41 -15.89
C LEU A 188 -16.91 -10.03 -16.36
N TRP A 189 -15.65 -9.66 -16.09
CA TRP A 189 -15.20 -8.27 -16.28
C TRP A 189 -14.15 -8.07 -17.36
N ILE A 190 -13.36 -9.10 -17.67
CA ILE A 190 -12.23 -8.99 -18.60
C ILE A 190 -12.62 -9.57 -19.95
N THR A 191 -13.22 -10.77 -19.96
CA THR A 191 -13.61 -11.44 -21.21
C THR A 191 -14.78 -10.73 -21.88
N GLU A 192 -15.78 -10.25 -21.12
CA GLU A 192 -16.91 -9.48 -21.67
C GLU A 192 -16.48 -8.20 -22.40
N ARG A 193 -15.43 -7.51 -21.92
CA ARG A 193 -14.90 -6.29 -22.58
C ARG A 193 -14.26 -6.56 -23.94
N ARG A 194 -13.83 -7.79 -24.21
CA ARG A 194 -13.14 -8.19 -25.44
C ARG A 194 -14.07 -8.76 -26.50
N ARG A 195 -15.36 -8.93 -26.20
CA ARG A 195 -16.33 -9.45 -27.17
C ARG A 195 -16.66 -8.35 -28.18
N PRO A 196 -16.41 -8.54 -29.49
CA PRO A 196 -16.81 -7.55 -30.49
C PRO A 196 -18.33 -7.37 -30.47
N PRO A 197 -18.86 -6.15 -30.73
CA PRO A 197 -20.30 -5.93 -30.76
C PRO A 197 -20.91 -6.90 -31.78
N SER A 198 -21.84 -7.73 -31.34
CA SER A 198 -22.66 -8.54 -32.23
C SER A 198 -23.37 -7.57 -33.17
N ARG A 199 -22.98 -7.57 -34.46
CA ARG A 199 -23.67 -6.77 -35.48
C ARG A 199 -25.15 -7.15 -35.48
N PRO A 200 -26.07 -6.18 -35.43
CA PRO A 200 -27.50 -6.43 -35.58
C PRO A 200 -27.83 -6.95 -36.98
#